data_AF-A0A415GH68-F1
#
_entry.id   AF-A0A415GH68-F1
#
_cell.length_a   1.000
_cell.length_b   1.000
_cell.length_c   1.000
_cell.angle_alpha   90.00
_cell.angle_beta   90.00
_cell.angle_gamma   90.00
#
_symmetry.space_group_name_H-M   'P 1'
#
loop_
_entity.id
_entity.type
_entity.pdbx_description
1 polymer ?
#
loop_
_entity_poly.entity_id
_entity_poly.type
_entity_poly.pdbx_seq_one_letter_code
_entity_poly.pdbx_strand_id
1 'polypeptide(L)'
;MLMLRHERETEQKGSSAINEKLLDNQDLCLLFQISPRSLQRYRSLGVLPYKRLGQKTYYTEEDVMQFVENNVKEFKKENVEHYLTRIHQKFK
;
A
#
# COMPACT_ATOMS: atom_id res chain seq x y z
N MET A 1 10.29 14.38 22.02
CA MET A 1 10.05 14.82 20.64
C MET A 1 8.96 13.94 20.05
N LEU A 2 7.70 14.32 20.30
CA LEU A 2 6.51 13.59 19.83
C LEU A 2 6.37 13.82 18.33
N MET A 3 6.74 12.85 17.49
CA MET A 3 6.28 12.85 16.11
C MET A 3 4.92 12.14 16.07
N LEU A 4 3.92 12.92 15.69
CA LEU A 4 2.51 12.57 15.65
C LEU A 4 2.30 11.20 15.00
N ARG A 5 1.69 10.29 15.77
CA ARG A 5 0.93 9.17 15.21
C ARG A 5 -0.19 9.80 14.39
N HIS A 6 0.03 9.93 13.08
CA HIS A 6 -1.02 10.30 12.15
C HIS A 6 -1.89 9.04 11.92
N GLU A 7 -2.63 8.66 12.95
CA GLU A 7 -3.75 7.71 12.85
C GLU A 7 -4.90 8.48 12.18
N ARG A 8 -4.85 8.59 10.84
CA ARG A 8 -6.06 8.83 10.06
C ARG A 8 -6.85 7.52 10.12
N GLU A 9 -7.80 7.46 11.04
CA GLU A 9 -8.89 6.49 11.04
C GLU A 9 -9.65 6.63 9.72
N THR A 10 -9.31 5.77 8.75
CA THR A 10 -10.16 5.57 7.59
C THR A 10 -11.31 4.69 8.04
N GLU A 11 -12.49 5.33 8.08
CA GLU A 11 -13.76 4.74 8.48
C GLU A 11 -14.00 3.39 7.82
N GLN A 12 -14.53 2.49 8.63
CA GLN A 12 -14.90 1.13 8.26
C GLN A 12 -16.00 1.18 7.20
N LYS A 13 -15.67 0.87 5.94
CA LYS A 13 -16.65 0.33 4.99
C LYS A 13 -16.60 -1.19 5.08
N GLY A 14 -17.06 -1.71 6.22
CA GLY A 14 -17.36 -3.12 6.38
C GLY A 14 -18.61 -3.45 5.58
N SER A 15 -18.44 -4.00 4.38
CA SER A 15 -19.54 -4.63 3.65
C SER A 15 -18.99 -5.75 2.78
N SER A 16 -19.11 -6.98 3.30
CA SER A 16 -19.34 -8.23 2.59
C SER A 16 -18.84 -8.35 1.15
N ALA A 17 -17.61 -8.84 0.98
CA ALA A 17 -17.25 -9.64 -0.19
C ALA A 17 -16.12 -10.60 0.18
N ILE A 18 -16.52 -11.81 0.56
CA ILE A 18 -15.82 -13.05 0.21
C ILE A 18 -14.92 -12.85 -1.04
N ASN A 19 -13.59 -12.96 -0.86
CA ASN A 19 -12.54 -12.92 -1.89
C ASN A 19 -11.90 -11.55 -2.26
N GLU A 20 -11.99 -10.48 -1.46
CA GLU A 20 -11.11 -9.32 -1.68
C GLU A 20 -9.66 -9.71 -1.32
N LYS A 21 -8.81 -9.92 -2.34
CA LYS A 21 -7.37 -10.10 -2.14
C LYS A 21 -6.80 -8.79 -1.58
N LEU A 22 -5.99 -8.89 -0.54
CA LEU A 22 -5.38 -7.75 0.14
C LEU A 22 -3.88 -8.03 0.29
N LEU A 23 -3.05 -7.00 0.10
CA LEU A 23 -1.62 -7.10 0.38
C LEU A 23 -1.36 -6.72 1.83
N ASP A 24 -0.47 -7.45 2.49
CA ASP A 24 0.07 -7.06 3.79
C ASP A 24 1.38 -6.26 3.63
N ASN A 25 1.97 -5.83 4.74
CA ASN A 25 3.24 -5.10 4.72
C ASN A 25 4.39 -5.91 4.11
N GLN A 26 4.46 -7.22 4.38
CA GLN A 26 5.47 -8.13 3.84
C GLN A 26 5.38 -8.19 2.32
N ASP A 27 4.16 -8.44 1.83
CA ASP A 27 3.86 -8.52 0.41
C ASP A 27 4.20 -7.22 -0.35
N LEU A 28 3.95 -6.06 0.25
CA LEU A 28 4.32 -4.76 -0.30
C LEU A 28 5.82 -4.50 -0.31
N CYS A 29 6.51 -4.85 0.78
CA CYS A 29 7.96 -4.70 0.85
C CYS A 29 8.63 -5.54 -0.25
N LEU A 30 8.14 -6.77 -0.46
CA LEU A 30 8.64 -7.64 -1.51
C LEU A 30 8.29 -7.13 -2.91
N LEU A 31 7.05 -6.66 -3.10
CA LEU A 31 6.57 -6.21 -4.41
C LEU A 31 7.33 -4.96 -4.89
N PHE A 32 7.54 -3.98 -4.01
CA PHE A 32 8.27 -2.75 -4.35
C PHE A 32 9.77 -2.82 -4.10
N GLN A 33 10.26 -3.92 -3.52
CA GLN A 33 11.65 -4.04 -3.04
C GLN A 33 12.04 -2.88 -2.10
N ILE A 34 11.09 -2.44 -1.28
CA ILE A 34 11.29 -1.35 -0.32
C ILE A 34 11.49 -1.88 1.08
N SER A 35 12.21 -1.11 1.89
CA SER A 35 12.35 -1.37 3.31
C SER A 35 11.09 -0.95 4.09
N PRO A 36 10.81 -1.56 5.26
CA PRO A 36 9.69 -1.18 6.12
C PRO A 36 9.75 0.29 6.56
N ARG A 37 10.95 0.89 6.61
CA ARG A 37 11.17 2.32 6.88
C ARG A 37 10.61 3.21 5.77
N SER A 38 10.76 2.83 4.50
CA SER A 38 10.17 3.56 3.36
C SER A 38 8.65 3.44 3.38
N LEU A 39 8.12 2.25 3.64
CA LEU A 39 6.68 2.04 3.78
C LEU A 39 6.08 2.84 4.95
N GLN A 40 6.81 2.97 6.06
CA GLN A 40 6.43 3.87 7.15
C GLN A 40 6.42 5.33 6.70
N ARG A 41 7.42 5.80 5.95
CA ARG A 41 7.42 7.16 5.39
C ARG A 41 6.20 7.41 4.51
N TYR A 42 5.86 6.50 3.60
CA TYR A 42 4.70 6.65 2.73
C TYR A 42 3.38 6.74 3.51
N ARG A 43 3.25 5.99 4.61
CA ARG A 43 2.11 6.11 5.54
C ARG A 43 2.10 7.46 6.27
N SER A 44 3.24 7.90 6.79
CA SER A 44 3.36 9.21 7.47
C SER A 44 3.14 10.39 6.54
N LEU A 45 3.54 10.27 5.27
CA LEU A 45 3.29 11.26 4.22
C LEU A 45 1.84 11.22 3.72
N GLY A 46 1.11 10.14 4.00
CA GLY A 46 -0.28 9.98 3.59
C GLY A 46 -0.48 9.71 2.10
N VAL A 47 0.58 9.35 1.38
CA VAL A 47 0.57 9.05 -0.06
C VAL A 47 0.11 7.62 -0.36
N LEU A 48 0.20 6.72 0.62
CA LEU A 48 -0.25 5.34 0.51
C LEU A 48 -1.42 5.11 1.48
N PRO A 49 -2.65 5.00 0.96
CA PRO A 49 -3.82 4.63 1.76
C PRO A 49 -3.65 3.24 2.35
N TYR A 50 -4.20 3.01 3.54
CA TYR A 50 -4.15 1.71 4.18
C TYR A 50 -5.44 1.40 4.93
N LYS A 51 -5.77 0.12 5.00
CA LYS A 51 -6.85 -0.43 5.81
C LYS A 51 -6.24 -1.12 7.03
N ARG A 52 -6.81 -0.90 8.22
CA ARG A 52 -6.44 -1.65 9.43
C ARG A 52 -7.46 -2.74 9.69
N LEU A 53 -6.98 -3.97 9.80
CA LEU A 53 -7.79 -5.10 10.25
C LEU A 53 -7.12 -5.69 11.51
N GLY A 54 -7.67 -5.34 12.67
CA GLY A 54 -7.08 -5.65 13.97
C GLY A 54 -5.71 -4.98 14.16
N GLN A 55 -4.69 -5.81 14.36
CA GLN A 55 -3.29 -5.37 14.54
C GLN A 55 -2.48 -5.35 13.22
N LYS A 56 -3.07 -5.80 12.12
CA LYS A 56 -2.40 -5.86 10.81
C LYS A 56 -2.89 -4.74 9.89
N THR A 57 -1.98 -4.26 9.05
CA THR A 57 -2.26 -3.27 8.01
C THR A 57 -2.34 -3.97 6.67
N TYR A 58 -3.37 -3.64 5.91
CA TYR A 58 -3.69 -4.21 4.62
C TYR A 58 -3.89 -3.11 3.59
N TYR A 59 -3.66 -3.47 2.33
CA TYR A 59 -3.70 -2.55 1.20
C TYR A 59 -4.44 -3.21 0.04
N THR A 60 -5.26 -2.44 -0.66
CA THR A 60 -6.03 -2.92 -1.80
C THR A 60 -5.21 -2.83 -3.09
N GLU A 61 -5.64 -3.52 -4.13
CA GLU A 61 -5.02 -3.41 -5.46
C GLU A 61 -5.03 -1.95 -5.94
N GLU A 62 -6.20 -1.31 -5.88
CA GLU A 62 -6.42 0.06 -6.36
C GLU A 62 -5.54 1.08 -5.63
N ASP A 63 -5.49 1.02 -4.29
CA ASP A 63 -4.67 1.93 -3.48
C ASP A 63 -3.19 1.82 -3.83
N VAL A 64 -2.72 0.59 -4.02
CA VAL A 64 -1.31 0.28 -4.32
C VAL A 64 -0.97 0.68 -5.75
N MET A 65 -1.88 0.44 -6.70
CA MET A 65 -1.74 0.85 -8.09
C MET A 65 -1.62 2.39 -8.22
N GLN A 66 -2.57 3.11 -7.60
CA GLN A 66 -2.58 4.57 -7.57
C GLN A 66 -1.35 5.15 -6.87
N PHE A 67 -0.86 4.48 -5.82
CA PHE A 67 0.39 4.88 -5.18
C PHE A 67 1.57 4.82 -6.16
N VAL A 68 1.70 3.74 -6.94
CA VAL A 68 2.80 3.63 -7.94
C VAL A 68 2.67 4.72 -8.98
N GLU A 69 1.47 4.92 -9.52
CA GLU A 69 1.19 5.92 -10.56
C GLU A 69 1.45 7.36 -10.08
N ASN A 70 1.10 7.68 -8.84
CA ASN A 70 1.34 9.01 -8.28
C ASN A 70 2.82 9.21 -7.90
N ASN A 71 3.53 8.13 -7.56
CA ASN A 71 4.94 8.18 -7.13
C ASN A 71 5.93 7.77 -8.24
N VAL A 72 5.51 7.82 -9.52
CA VAL A 72 6.37 7.58 -10.71
C VAL A 72 7.64 8.44 -10.78
N LYS A 73 7.73 9.49 -9.96
CA LYS A 73 8.95 10.30 -9.81
C LYS A 73 9.97 9.64 -8.87
N GLU A 74 9.52 8.95 -7.83
CA GLU A 74 10.38 8.17 -6.93
C GLU A 74 10.72 6.80 -7.52
N PHE A 75 9.79 6.19 -8.26
CA PHE A 75 9.98 4.91 -8.94
C PHE A 75 10.19 5.15 -10.43
N LYS A 76 11.41 4.97 -10.95
CA LYS A 76 11.73 5.13 -12.39
C LYS A 76 10.65 4.48 -13.25
N LYS A 77 10.21 5.13 -14.34
CA LYS A 77 9.12 4.66 -15.22
C LYS A 77 9.25 3.20 -15.66
N GLU A 78 10.46 2.76 -15.98
CA GLU A 78 10.76 1.37 -16.36
C GLU A 78 10.37 0.34 -15.29
N ASN A 79 10.46 0.72 -14.01
CA ASN A 79 10.11 -0.15 -12.88
C ASN A 79 8.61 -0.11 -12.58
N VAL A 80 7.93 0.98 -12.92
CA VAL A 80 6.48 1.16 -12.68
C VAL A 80 5.68 0.10 -13.42
N GLU A 81 5.94 -0.10 -14.72
CA GLU A 81 5.26 -1.14 -15.50
C GLU A 81 5.49 -2.55 -14.92
N HIS A 82 6.70 -2.82 -14.43
CA HIS A 82 7.01 -4.08 -13.75
C HIS A 82 6.19 -4.25 -12.47
N TYR A 83 6.09 -3.21 -11.64
CA TYR A 83 5.29 -3.26 -10.42
C TYR A 83 3.81 -3.44 -10.71
N LEU A 84 3.24 -2.71 -11.67
CA LEU A 84 1.84 -2.83 -12.08
C LEU A 84 1.52 -4.25 -12.56
N THR A 85 2.42 -4.83 -13.36
CA THR A 85 2.29 -6.22 -13.82
C THR A 85 2.32 -7.21 -12.66
N ARG A 86 3.25 -7.02 -11.70
CA ARG A 86 3.39 -7.88 -10.51
C ARG A 86 2.20 -7.76 -9.57
N ILE A 87 1.65 -6.56 -9.40
CA ILE A 87 0.42 -6.31 -8.64
C ILE A 87 -0.70 -7.11 -9.29
N HIS A 88 -0.98 -6.86 -10.57
CA HIS A 88 -2.08 -7.54 -11.26
C HIS A 88 -1.97 -9.07 -11.23
N GLN A 89 -0.76 -9.62 -11.41
CA GLN A 89 -0.52 -11.07 -11.29
C GLN A 89 -0.80 -11.64 -9.89
N LYS A 90 -0.65 -10.84 -8.84
CA LYS A 90 -0.84 -11.27 -7.45
C LYS A 90 -2.30 -11.22 -7.02
N PHE A 91 -3.08 -10.32 -7.61
CA PHE A 91 -4.52 -10.21 -7.39
C PHE A 91 -5.35 -11.06 -8.38
N LYS A 92 -4.79 -11.52 -9.50
CA LYS A 92 -5.36 -12.56 -10.37
C LYS A 92 -5.30 -13.94 -9.73
#